data_AF-A0A556UF27-F1
#
_entry.id   AF-A0A556UF27-F1
#
_cell.length_a   1.000
_cell.length_b   1.000
_cell.length_c   1.000
_cell.angle_alpha   90.00
_cell.angle_beta   90.00
_cell.angle_gamma   90.00
#
_symmetry.space_group_name_H-M   'P 1'
#
loop_
_entity.id
_entity.type
_entity.pdbx_description
1 polymer ?
#
loop_
_entity_poly.entity_id
_entity_poly.type
_entity_poly.pdbx_seq_one_letter_code
_entity_poly.pdbx_strand_id
1 'polypeptide(L)'
;MTPNYQKRTIFWLRFSGWFCLLPASAYLSLLQMTTWSAYSYLYIAEIVISILLGVFVLTTANSKKWQNPSNIMKLMIFALVFTSFVVFIPLWFAYANCRKIDN
;
A
#
# COMPACT_ATOMS: atom_id res chain seq x y z
N MET A 1 -24.72 -1.58 8.26
CA MET A 1 -23.54 -1.79 7.38
C MET A 1 -23.93 -2.63 6.18
N THR A 2 -23.98 -2.03 4.99
CA THR A 2 -24.23 -2.77 3.74
C THR A 2 -23.01 -3.64 3.41
N PRO A 3 -23.14 -4.98 3.35
CA PRO A 3 -22.01 -5.91 3.20
C PRO A 3 -21.19 -5.72 1.90
N ASN A 4 -21.76 -5.02 0.91
CA ASN A 4 -21.12 -4.77 -0.38
C ASN A 4 -19.92 -3.79 -0.30
N TYR A 5 -20.00 -2.77 0.55
CA TYR A 5 -18.95 -1.75 0.64
C TYR A 5 -17.73 -2.22 1.45
N GLN A 6 -17.94 -3.08 2.46
CA GLN A 6 -16.84 -3.74 3.17
C GLN A 6 -16.05 -4.67 2.24
N LYS A 7 -16.74 -5.50 1.45
CA LYS A 7 -16.09 -6.37 0.46
C LYS A 7 -15.28 -5.57 -0.56
N ARG A 8 -15.82 -4.45 -1.06
CA ARG A 8 -15.09 -3.52 -1.94
C ARG A 8 -13.86 -2.92 -1.26
N THR A 9 -13.97 -2.48 -0.01
CA THR A 9 -12.83 -1.91 0.73
C THR A 9 -11.71 -2.93 0.90
N ILE A 10 -12.04 -4.16 1.31
CA ILE A 10 -11.08 -5.26 1.46
C ILE A 10 -10.43 -5.60 0.11
N PHE A 11 -11.20 -5.62 -0.97
CA PHE A 11 -10.67 -5.84 -2.32
C PHE A 11 -9.63 -4.77 -2.67
N TRP A 12 -9.95 -3.49 -2.52
CA TRP A 12 -9.01 -2.40 -2.79
C TRP A 12 -7.79 -2.41 -1.87
N LEU A 13 -7.96 -2.79 -0.60
CA LEU A 13 -6.84 -2.97 0.33
C LEU A 13 -5.89 -4.07 -0.14
N ARG A 14 -6.41 -5.26 -0.46
CA ARG A 14 -5.59 -6.35 -0.99
C ARG A 14 -4.92 -5.94 -2.30
N PHE A 15 -5.66 -5.28 -3.18
CA PHE A 15 -5.14 -4.77 -4.44
C PHE A 15 -3.98 -3.79 -4.21
N SER A 16 -4.08 -2.87 -3.24
CA SER A 16 -2.97 -1.98 -2.86
C SER A 16 -1.75 -2.74 -2.33
N GLY A 17 -1.95 -3.79 -1.55
CA GLY A 17 -0.86 -4.63 -1.04
C GLY A 17 -0.11 -5.38 -2.15
N TRP A 18 -0.83 -5.90 -3.15
CA TRP A 18 -0.21 -6.45 -4.37
C TRP A 18 0.49 -5.37 -5.19
N PHE A 19 -0.07 -4.17 -5.23
CA PHE A 19 0.52 -3.04 -5.95
C PHE A 19 1.85 -2.57 -5.35
N CYS A 20 2.15 -2.86 -4.08
CA CYS A 20 3.48 -2.63 -3.49
C CYS A 20 4.60 -3.45 -4.16
N LEU A 21 4.27 -4.53 -4.90
CA LEU A 21 5.26 -5.33 -5.63
C LEU A 21 5.79 -4.62 -6.88
N LEU A 22 5.01 -3.71 -7.49
CA LEU A 22 5.45 -2.93 -8.65
C LEU A 22 6.59 -1.95 -8.33
N PRO A 23 6.50 -1.10 -7.29
CA PRO A 23 7.63 -0.28 -6.90
C PRO A 23 8.79 -1.15 -6.40
N ALA A 24 8.54 -2.23 -5.66
CA ALA A 24 9.61 -3.14 -5.24
C ALA A 24 10.37 -3.75 -6.42
N SER A 25 9.68 -4.19 -7.48
CA SER A 25 10.32 -4.73 -8.68
C SER A 25 11.04 -3.65 -9.50
N ALA A 26 10.49 -2.44 -9.58
CA ALA A 26 11.15 -1.30 -10.21
C ALA A 26 12.45 -0.93 -9.48
N TYR A 27 12.42 -0.81 -8.15
CA TYR A 27 13.61 -0.55 -7.34
C TYR A 27 14.64 -1.68 -7.45
N LEU A 28 14.19 -2.94 -7.55
CA LEU A 28 15.08 -4.08 -7.73
C LEU A 28 15.75 -4.08 -9.11
N SER A 29 15.04 -3.67 -10.16
CA SER A 29 15.61 -3.49 -11.49
C SER A 29 16.64 -2.35 -11.51
N LEU A 30 16.33 -1.22 -10.87
CA LEU A 30 17.27 -0.11 -10.72
C LEU A 30 18.51 -0.51 -9.92
N LEU A 31 18.33 -1.29 -8.84
CA LEU A 31 19.41 -1.84 -8.04
C LEU A 31 20.35 -2.69 -8.90
N GLN A 32 19.81 -3.59 -9.74
CA GLN A 32 20.62 -4.40 -10.64
C GLN A 32 21.43 -3.55 -11.63
N MET A 33 20.82 -2.49 -12.18
CA MET A 33 21.48 -1.56 -13.11
C MET A 33 22.55 -0.69 -12.43
N THR A 34 22.40 -0.39 -11.14
CA THR A 34 23.27 0.53 -10.39
C THR A 34 24.06 -0.15 -9.27
N THR A 35 24.28 -1.47 -9.39
CA THR A 35 24.93 -2.34 -8.38
C THR A 35 26.29 -1.79 -7.87
N TRP A 36 26.96 -0.94 -8.64
CA TRP A 36 28.27 -0.34 -8.32
C TRP A 36 28.21 1.09 -7.75
N SER A 37 27.02 1.61 -7.45
CA SER A 37 26.83 2.98 -6.94
C SER A 37 26.64 3.01 -5.42
N ALA A 38 27.17 4.05 -4.77
CA ALA A 38 27.05 4.28 -3.32
C ALA A 38 25.60 4.36 -2.82
N TYR A 39 24.63 4.62 -3.71
CA TYR A 39 23.21 4.73 -3.39
C TYR A 39 22.45 3.38 -3.35
N SER A 40 23.15 2.26 -3.61
CA SER A 40 22.59 0.90 -3.59
C SER A 40 21.82 0.56 -2.30
N TYR A 41 22.31 1.02 -1.15
CA TYR A 41 21.68 0.80 0.15
C TYR A 41 20.29 1.46 0.29
N LEU A 42 20.06 2.62 -0.34
CA LEU A 42 18.76 3.30 -0.32
C LEU A 42 17.70 2.50 -1.09
N TYR A 43 18.08 1.93 -2.22
CA TYR A 43 17.19 1.07 -3.01
C TYR A 43 16.82 -0.21 -2.25
N ILE A 44 17.77 -0.83 -1.56
CA ILE A 44 17.51 -2.00 -0.71
C ILE A 44 16.53 -1.63 0.42
N ALA A 45 16.71 -0.48 1.06
CA ALA A 45 15.80 -0.01 2.11
C ALA A 45 14.36 0.17 1.58
N GLU A 46 14.20 0.84 0.44
CA GLU A 46 12.89 1.04 -0.22
C GLU A 46 12.22 -0.28 -0.61
N ILE A 47 12.99 -1.25 -1.11
CA ILE A 47 12.49 -2.59 -1.43
C ILE A 47 11.96 -3.27 -0.17
N VAL A 48 12.73 -3.27 0.92
CA VAL A 48 12.33 -3.89 2.19
C VAL A 48 11.08 -3.21 2.76
N ILE A 49 11.03 -1.88 2.77
CA ILE A 49 9.87 -1.11 3.24
C ILE A 49 8.63 -1.43 2.40
N SER A 50 8.76 -1.46 1.07
CA SER A 50 7.65 -1.80 0.15
C SER A 50 7.11 -3.20 0.39
N ILE A 51 8.00 -4.19 0.57
CA ILE A 51 7.61 -5.58 0.85
C ILE A 51 6.92 -5.69 2.21
N LEU A 52 7.51 -5.11 3.27
CA LEU A 52 6.92 -5.12 4.60
C LEU A 52 5.54 -4.45 4.62
N LEU A 53 5.40 -3.31 3.93
CA LEU A 53 4.12 -2.63 3.78
C LEU A 53 3.10 -3.50 3.04
N GLY A 54 3.49 -4.11 1.91
CA GLY A 54 2.62 -5.02 1.16
C GLY A 54 2.14 -6.20 2.00
N VAL A 55 3.05 -6.87 2.70
CA VAL A 55 2.74 -7.99 3.61
C VAL A 55 1.85 -7.53 4.76
N PHE A 56 2.16 -6.39 5.38
CA PHE A 56 1.34 -5.83 6.46
C PHE A 56 -0.09 -5.54 5.99
N VAL A 57 -0.27 -4.91 4.84
CA VAL A 57 -1.57 -4.59 4.27
C VAL A 57 -2.34 -5.86 3.89
N LEU A 58 -1.67 -6.85 3.29
CA LEU A 58 -2.28 -8.13 2.91
C LEU A 58 -2.72 -8.95 4.13
N THR A 59 -1.85 -9.08 5.13
CA THR A 59 -2.13 -9.86 6.35
C THR A 59 -3.21 -9.21 7.20
N THR A 60 -3.24 -7.88 7.26
CA THR A 60 -4.24 -7.14 8.04
C THR A 60 -5.52 -6.85 7.27
N ALA A 61 -5.64 -7.20 5.99
CA ALA A 61 -6.75 -6.79 5.13
C ALA A 61 -8.16 -7.13 5.66
N ASN A 62 -8.31 -8.22 6.45
CA ASN A 62 -9.59 -8.61 7.05
C ASN A 62 -9.82 -7.99 8.44
N SER A 63 -8.91 -7.17 8.95
CA SER A 63 -9.02 -6.58 10.27
C SER A 63 -10.10 -5.50 10.32
N LYS A 64 -10.86 -5.45 11.42
CA LYS A 64 -11.84 -4.39 11.70
C LYS A 64 -11.21 -2.99 11.71
N LYS A 65 -9.88 -2.88 11.87
CA LYS A 65 -9.13 -1.61 11.84
C LYS A 65 -9.34 -0.81 10.56
N TRP A 66 -9.55 -1.49 9.43
CA TRP A 66 -9.74 -0.87 8.12
C TRP A 66 -11.17 -0.41 7.86
N GLN A 67 -12.09 -0.58 8.83
CA GLN A 67 -13.44 0.01 8.74
C GLN A 67 -13.45 1.47 9.18
N ASN A 68 -12.38 1.92 9.85
CA ASN A 68 -12.22 3.31 10.26
C ASN A 68 -11.48 4.11 9.17
N PRO A 69 -12.09 5.16 8.60
CA PRO A 69 -11.49 5.94 7.53
C PRO A 69 -10.18 6.63 7.96
N SER A 70 -10.03 7.00 9.24
CA SER A 70 -8.79 7.57 9.79
C SER A 70 -7.59 6.63 9.64
N ASN A 71 -7.77 5.32 9.81
CA ASN A 71 -6.68 4.35 9.69
C ASN A 71 -6.24 4.17 8.22
N ILE A 72 -7.19 4.17 7.28
CA ILE A 72 -6.86 4.12 5.85
C ILE A 72 -6.13 5.40 5.44
N MET A 73 -6.54 6.57 5.96
CA MET A 73 -5.86 7.84 5.70
C MET A 73 -4.40 7.82 6.17
N LYS A 74 -4.13 7.28 7.37
CA LYS A 74 -2.74 7.11 7.86
C LYS A 74 -1.92 6.21 6.93
N LEU A 75 -2.51 5.10 6.48
CA LEU A 75 -1.86 4.18 5.54
C LEU A 75 -1.60 4.83 4.18
N MET A 76 -2.52 5.65 3.68
CA MET A 76 -2.36 6.43 2.45
C MET A 76 -1.18 7.40 2.52
N ILE A 77 -1.09 8.17 3.62
CA ILE A 77 0.00 9.12 3.83
C ILE A 77 1.33 8.35 3.89
N PHE A 78 1.37 7.22 4.60
CA PHE A 78 2.55 6.38 4.68
C PHE A 78 2.99 5.86 3.30
N ALA A 79 2.06 5.32 2.51
CA ALA A 79 2.35 4.81 1.16
C ALA A 79 2.79 5.91 0.18
N LEU A 80 2.32 7.15 0.36
CA LEU A 80 2.73 8.29 -0.46
C LEU A 80 4.17 8.71 -0.19
N VAL A 81 4.60 8.66 1.08
CA VAL A 81 5.95 9.09 1.51
C VAL A 81 7.00 8.02 1.24
N PHE A 82 6.67 6.74 1.46
CA PHE A 82 7.63 5.64 1.55
C PHE A 82 7.51 4.59 0.43
N THR A 83 6.66 4.79 -0.56
CA THR A 83 6.46 3.74 -1.57
C THR A 83 6.27 4.32 -2.95
N SER A 84 5.09 4.84 -3.26
CA SER A 84 4.82 5.40 -4.58
C SER A 84 3.40 5.96 -4.67
N PHE A 85 3.23 6.94 -5.56
CA PHE A 85 1.91 7.40 -6.02
C PHE A 85 1.07 6.26 -6.63
N VAL A 86 1.71 5.22 -7.18
CA VAL A 86 1.02 4.08 -7.80
C VAL A 86 0.25 3.27 -6.74
N VAL A 87 0.79 3.13 -5.53
CA VAL A 87 0.14 2.43 -4.41
C VAL A 87 -0.96 3.29 -3.77
N PHE A 88 -0.81 4.61 -3.85
CA PHE A 88 -1.78 5.56 -3.32
C PHE A 88 -3.16 5.49 -4.02
N ILE A 89 -3.19 5.29 -5.34
CA ILE A 89 -4.45 5.25 -6.12
C ILE A 89 -5.44 4.20 -5.57
N PRO A 90 -5.09 2.90 -5.47
CA PRO A 90 -6.03 1.90 -4.95
C PRO A 90 -6.39 2.12 -3.47
N LEU A 91 -5.46 2.70 -2.69
CA LEU A 91 -5.70 3.09 -1.30
C LEU A 91 -6.71 4.25 -1.18
N TRP A 92 -6.68 5.22 -2.10
CA TRP A 92 -7.68 6.28 -2.19
C TRP A 92 -9.08 5.71 -2.46
N PHE A 93 -9.20 4.73 -3.36
CA PHE A 93 -10.47 4.03 -3.59
C PHE A 93 -10.95 3.29 -2.35
N ALA A 94 -10.06 2.65 -1.58
CA ALA A 94 -10.41 2.04 -0.29
C ALA A 94 -10.95 3.09 0.70
N TYR A 95 -10.28 4.25 0.80
CA TYR A 95 -10.71 5.34 1.68
C TYR A 95 -12.06 5.93 1.27
N ALA A 96 -12.27 6.22 -0.01
CA ALA A 96 -13.51 6.78 -0.53
C ALA A 96 -14.71 5.83 -0.27
N ASN A 97 -14.49 4.52 -0.36
CA ASN A 97 -15.51 3.53 -0.02
C ASN A 97 -15.78 3.48 1.49
N CYS A 98 -14.76 3.58 2.35
CA CYS A 98 -14.96 3.65 3.80
C CYS A 98 -15.70 4.91 4.25
N ARG A 99 -15.37 6.07 3.67
CA ARG A 99 -16.03 7.35 4.01
C ARG A 99 -17.52 7.36 3.65
N LYS A 100 -17.92 6.63 2.60
CA LYS A 100 -19.32 6.44 2.21
C LYS A 100 -20.11 5.49 3.11
N ILE A 101 -19.44 4.76 4.02
CA ILE A 101 -20.09 3.88 5.01
C ILE A 101 -20.34 4.62 6.33
N ASP A 102 -19.50 5.62 6.63
CA ASP A 102 -19.52 6.41 7.87
C ASP A 102 -20.52 7.58 7.81
N ASN A 103 -20.83 8.07 6.60
CA ASN A 103 -21.91 9.02 6.30
C ASN A 103 -23.19 8.30 5.89
#